data_AF-A0A5D4MHF3-F1
#
_entry.id   AF-A0A5D4MHF3-F1
#
_cell.length_a   1.000
_cell.length_b   1.000
_cell.length_c   1.000
_cell.angle_alpha   90.00
_cell.angle_beta   90.00
_cell.angle_gamma   90.00
#
_symmetry.space_group_name_H-M   'P 1'
#
loop_
_entity.id
_entity.type
_entity.pdbx_description
1 polymer ?
#
loop_
_entity_poly.entity_id
_entity_poly.type
_entity_poly.pdbx_seq_one_letter_code
_entity_poly.pdbx_strand_id
1 'polypeptide(L)'
;MEKQDGNREDKMKKTYNFLSIIILLLTAFCMGACSAGEEVVDIEDKSFAEMLFVQKVENDLTDETLTKSITDQSKIEETLELVSGLTIKELSTNEFFTELKSQNSYMFSFFKTEQFTSGVTPYTFYILEDGTFMFTYDGVDSLREKPLISLESDKDLFDKIKEHLEIDF
;
A
#
# COMPACT_ATOMS: atom_id res chain seq x y z
N MET A 1 -58.87 5.19 -48.86
CA MET A 1 -58.54 6.34 -47.98
C MET A 1 -58.71 5.87 -46.54
N GLU A 2 -57.85 5.06 -45.95
CA GLU A 2 -56.38 5.12 -45.87
C GLU A 2 -55.91 6.43 -45.22
N LYS A 3 -55.85 6.43 -43.87
CA LYS A 3 -55.05 7.32 -43.00
C LYS A 3 -55.39 7.01 -41.52
N GLN A 4 -54.92 5.88 -40.99
CA GLN A 4 -54.93 5.69 -39.53
C GLN A 4 -53.83 4.78 -38.96
N ASP A 5 -52.90 4.24 -39.76
CA ASP A 5 -51.83 3.38 -39.23
C ASP A 5 -50.52 4.12 -38.90
N GLY A 6 -50.20 5.22 -39.59
CA GLY A 6 -48.90 5.88 -39.44
C GLY A 6 -48.63 6.53 -38.07
N ASN A 7 -49.66 6.87 -37.29
CA ASN A 7 -49.49 7.57 -36.01
C ASN A 7 -49.22 6.63 -34.82
N ARG A 8 -49.54 5.34 -34.94
CA ARG A 8 -49.37 4.36 -33.86
C ARG A 8 -47.98 3.76 -33.86
N GLU A 9 -47.47 3.41 -35.03
CA GLU A 9 -46.10 2.89 -35.18
C GLU A 9 -45.04 3.92 -34.77
N ASP A 10 -45.26 5.19 -35.10
CA ASP A 10 -44.31 6.27 -34.79
C ASP A 10 -44.23 6.57 -33.29
N LYS A 11 -45.36 6.45 -32.57
CA LYS A 11 -45.40 6.55 -31.10
C LYS A 11 -44.72 5.36 -30.41
N MET A 12 -44.87 4.15 -30.95
CA MET A 12 -44.21 2.94 -30.42
C MET A 12 -42.70 2.96 -30.66
N LYS A 13 -42.23 3.42 -31.82
CA LYS A 13 -40.78 3.58 -32.10
C LYS A 13 -40.14 4.65 -31.22
N LYS A 14 -40.83 5.77 -30.96
CA LYS A 14 -40.35 6.81 -30.04
C LYS A 14 -40.27 6.33 -28.59
N THR A 15 -41.24 5.55 -28.14
CA THR A 15 -41.22 4.97 -26.78
C THR A 15 -40.15 3.89 -26.63
N TYR A 16 -39.94 3.04 -27.64
CA TYR A 16 -38.83 2.07 -27.65
C TYR A 16 -37.46 2.76 -27.65
N ASN A 17 -37.26 3.79 -28.48
CA ASN A 17 -36.02 4.55 -28.50
C ASN A 17 -35.77 5.28 -27.17
N PHE A 18 -36.82 5.84 -26.56
CA PHE A 18 -36.72 6.51 -25.26
C PHE A 18 -36.42 5.52 -24.12
N LEU A 19 -37.09 4.36 -24.11
CA LEU A 19 -36.86 3.30 -23.13
C LEU A 19 -35.45 2.70 -23.27
N SER A 20 -34.96 2.55 -24.51
CA SER A 20 -33.61 2.05 -24.78
C SER A 20 -32.53 3.03 -24.36
N ILE A 21 -32.75 4.35 -24.47
CA ILE A 21 -31.82 5.38 -23.99
C ILE A 21 -31.74 5.37 -22.45
N ILE A 22 -32.87 5.18 -21.77
CA ILE A 22 -32.92 5.08 -20.30
C ILE A 22 -32.17 3.84 -19.81
N ILE A 23 -32.34 2.70 -20.48
CA ILE A 23 -31.62 1.46 -20.15
C ILE A 23 -30.11 1.62 -20.38
N LEU A 24 -29.69 2.29 -21.46
CA LEU A 24 -28.28 2.58 -21.75
C LEU A 24 -27.64 3.49 -20.70
N LEU A 25 -28.38 4.50 -20.23
CA LEU A 25 -27.96 5.41 -19.16
C LEU A 25 -27.88 4.70 -17.79
N LEU A 26 -28.78 3.76 -17.51
CA LEU A 26 -28.74 2.94 -16.29
C LEU A 26 -27.55 1.96 -16.27
N THR A 27 -27.17 1.38 -17.41
CA THR A 27 -25.98 0.52 -17.51
C THR A 27 -24.66 1.28 -17.38
N ALA A 28 -24.62 2.57 -17.76
CA ALA A 28 -23.44 3.40 -17.60
C ALA A 28 -23.15 3.79 -16.13
N PHE A 29 -24.15 3.69 -15.25
CA PHE A 29 -24.03 4.09 -13.84
C PHE A 29 -23.43 2.99 -12.94
N CYS A 30 -23.31 1.75 -13.44
CA CYS A 30 -22.82 0.61 -12.66
C CYS A 30 -21.29 0.42 -12.67
N MET A 31 -20.51 1.30 -13.30
CA MET A 31 -19.04 1.22 -13.31
C MET A 31 -18.36 1.98 -12.15
N GLY A 32 -19.12 2.64 -11.26
CA GLY A 32 -18.59 3.52 -10.22
C GLY A 32 -18.55 2.97 -8.79
N ALA A 33 -18.70 1.67 -8.57
CA ALA A 33 -18.83 1.11 -7.22
C ALA A 33 -18.10 -0.23 -7.03
N CYS A 34 -16.79 -0.23 -7.27
CA CYS A 34 -15.84 -1.20 -6.71
C CYS A 34 -14.52 -0.46 -6.43
N SER A 35 -14.51 0.47 -5.47
CA SER A 35 -13.25 1.02 -4.94
C SER A 35 -13.33 1.01 -3.41
N ALA A 36 -13.35 -0.18 -2.84
CA ALA A 36 -13.34 -0.35 -1.39
C ALA A 36 -11.88 -0.28 -0.90
N GLY A 37 -11.37 0.92 -0.65
CA GLY A 37 -10.25 1.14 0.29
C GLY A 37 -8.90 0.49 0.00
N GLU A 38 -8.69 -0.06 -1.20
CA GLU A 38 -7.41 -0.59 -1.66
C GLU A 38 -6.57 0.55 -2.23
N GLU A 39 -5.39 0.74 -1.66
CA GLU A 39 -4.38 1.71 -2.09
C GLU A 39 -3.14 0.93 -2.56
N VAL A 40 -2.25 1.58 -3.30
CA VAL A 40 -0.96 1.03 -3.71
C VAL A 40 0.13 1.87 -3.08
N VAL A 41 1.13 1.24 -2.49
CA VAL A 41 2.29 1.96 -1.93
C VAL A 41 3.03 2.70 -3.04
N ASP A 42 3.06 4.02 -2.96
CA ASP A 42 3.83 4.89 -3.86
C ASP A 42 4.87 5.67 -3.04
N ILE A 43 6.13 5.56 -3.46
CA ILE A 43 7.26 6.25 -2.84
C ILE A 43 7.94 7.04 -3.96
N GLU A 44 7.59 8.31 -4.07
CA GLU A 44 7.99 9.16 -5.21
C GLU A 44 9.51 9.38 -5.26
N ASP A 45 10.10 9.86 -4.17
CA ASP A 45 11.54 10.03 -4.03
C ASP A 45 12.12 8.85 -3.26
N LYS A 46 12.90 8.01 -3.94
CA LYS A 46 13.60 6.87 -3.35
C LYS A 46 15.05 7.18 -2.97
N SER A 47 15.56 8.34 -3.40
CA SER A 47 16.95 8.78 -3.20
C SER A 47 17.15 9.63 -1.95
N PHE A 48 16.09 9.89 -1.18
CA PHE A 48 16.14 10.78 -0.02
C PHE A 48 17.01 10.27 1.14
N ALA A 49 17.26 8.95 1.19
CA ALA A 49 17.81 8.29 2.37
C ALA A 49 19.31 7.98 2.22
N GLU A 50 20.12 8.54 3.10
CA GLU A 50 21.55 8.23 3.20
C GLU A 50 21.82 6.95 4.01
N MET A 51 20.88 6.56 4.89
CA MET A 51 21.00 5.38 5.74
C MET A 51 19.67 4.64 5.87
N LEU A 52 19.74 3.32 5.82
CA LEU A 52 18.70 2.40 6.28
C LEU A 52 19.17 1.71 7.57
N PHE A 53 18.36 1.81 8.62
CA PHE A 53 18.53 1.06 9.85
C PHE A 53 17.44 -0.01 9.95
N VAL A 54 17.85 -1.27 10.03
CA VAL A 54 16.95 -2.41 10.20
C VAL A 54 17.08 -2.96 11.60
N GLN A 55 15.96 -3.18 12.26
CA GLN A 55 15.88 -3.74 13.61
C GLN A 55 14.86 -4.85 13.67
N LYS A 56 15.27 -6.04 14.13
CA LYS A 56 14.34 -7.11 14.50
C LYS A 56 13.90 -6.95 15.95
N VAL A 57 12.62 -7.18 16.18
CA VAL A 57 11.97 -7.21 17.49
C VAL A 57 11.41 -8.61 17.71
N GLU A 58 11.90 -9.27 18.74
CA GLU A 58 11.46 -10.60 19.17
C GLU A 58 10.92 -10.53 20.60
N ASN A 59 9.69 -10.99 20.82
CA ASN A 59 9.06 -10.96 22.15
C ASN A 59 9.09 -9.56 22.82
N ASP A 60 8.82 -8.50 22.06
CA ASP A 60 8.93 -7.09 22.49
C ASP A 60 10.35 -6.65 22.91
N LEU A 61 11.37 -7.46 22.61
CA LEU A 61 12.77 -7.18 22.92
C LEU A 61 13.59 -7.03 21.63
N THR A 62 14.64 -6.24 21.71
CA THR A 62 15.63 -6.05 20.65
C THR A 62 16.98 -5.79 21.28
N ASP A 63 18.06 -6.12 20.59
CA ASP A 63 19.42 -5.85 21.03
C ASP A 63 20.31 -5.47 19.83
N GLU A 64 21.56 -5.11 20.11
CA GLU A 64 22.51 -4.68 19.07
C GLU A 64 22.76 -5.78 18.01
N THR A 65 22.65 -7.07 18.38
CA THR A 65 22.86 -8.19 17.46
C THR A 65 21.68 -8.40 16.50
N LEU A 66 20.53 -7.84 16.83
CA LEU A 66 19.31 -7.83 16.02
C LEU A 66 19.14 -6.52 15.23
N THR A 67 20.24 -5.79 15.00
CA THR A 67 20.23 -4.52 14.26
C THR A 67 21.29 -4.51 13.16
N LYS A 68 20.99 -3.80 12.06
CA LYS A 68 21.93 -3.58 10.96
C LYS A 68 21.74 -2.21 10.35
N SER A 69 22.84 -1.49 10.15
CA SER A 69 22.88 -0.24 9.39
C SER A 69 23.42 -0.48 7.99
N ILE A 70 22.77 0.13 7.00
CA ILE A 70 23.13 0.08 5.58
C ILE A 70 23.27 1.53 5.09
N THR A 71 24.39 1.85 4.47
CA THR A 71 24.66 3.14 3.82
C THR A 71 24.89 3.03 2.31
N ASP A 72 24.83 1.80 1.77
CA ASP A 72 24.88 1.54 0.34
C ASP A 72 23.59 2.08 -0.32
N GLN A 73 23.74 3.18 -1.06
CA GLN A 73 22.62 3.88 -1.70
C GLN A 73 21.83 2.98 -2.65
N SER A 74 22.50 2.12 -3.42
CA SER A 74 21.81 1.23 -4.35
C SER A 74 20.93 0.24 -3.60
N LYS A 75 21.41 -0.26 -2.46
CA LYS A 75 20.62 -1.17 -1.63
C LYS A 75 19.40 -0.50 -1.01
N ILE A 76 19.56 0.74 -0.56
CA ILE A 76 18.49 1.55 0.04
C ILE A 76 17.40 1.84 -1.00
N GLU A 77 17.78 2.37 -2.16
CA GLU A 77 16.84 2.70 -3.24
C GLU A 77 16.09 1.46 -3.74
N GLU A 78 16.81 0.35 -3.95
CA GLU A 78 16.18 -0.91 -4.40
C GLU A 78 15.24 -1.49 -3.34
N THR A 79 15.52 -1.31 -2.04
CA THR A 79 14.58 -1.73 -0.97
C THR A 79 13.27 -0.94 -1.04
N LEU A 80 13.34 0.37 -1.28
CA LEU A 80 12.15 1.22 -1.46
C LEU A 80 11.39 0.87 -2.74
N GLU A 81 12.11 0.48 -3.81
CA GLU A 81 11.50 -0.01 -5.05
C GLU A 81 10.77 -1.33 -4.85
N LEU A 82 11.36 -2.27 -4.11
CA LEU A 82 10.77 -3.59 -3.85
C LEU A 82 9.44 -3.53 -3.09
N VAL A 83 9.25 -2.54 -2.22
CA VAL A 83 8.01 -2.36 -1.44
C VAL A 83 7.01 -1.44 -2.12
N SER A 84 7.43 -0.69 -3.14
CA SER A 84 6.53 0.10 -3.97
C SER A 84 5.66 -0.84 -4.82
N GLY A 85 4.40 -0.48 -5.05
CA GLY A 85 3.47 -1.32 -5.80
C GLY A 85 2.69 -2.35 -4.97
N LEU A 86 3.01 -2.50 -3.67
CA LEU A 86 2.24 -3.37 -2.78
C LEU A 86 0.80 -2.86 -2.62
N THR A 87 -0.17 -3.77 -2.76
CA THR A 87 -1.57 -3.44 -2.51
C THR A 87 -1.86 -3.50 -1.01
N ILE A 88 -2.43 -2.42 -0.49
CA ILE A 88 -2.57 -2.14 0.93
C ILE A 88 -3.99 -1.67 1.24
N LYS A 89 -4.36 -1.73 2.52
CA LYS A 89 -5.60 -1.16 3.06
C LYS A 89 -5.33 -0.46 4.39
N GLU A 90 -6.23 0.44 4.77
CA GLU A 90 -6.23 1.03 6.10
C GLU A 90 -6.41 -0.01 7.21
N LEU A 91 -5.72 0.22 8.31
CA LEU A 91 -5.82 -0.52 9.56
C LEU A 91 -6.04 0.47 10.70
N SER A 92 -6.84 0.12 11.71
CA SER A 92 -6.91 0.97 12.90
C SER A 92 -5.60 0.91 13.68
N THR A 93 -5.27 1.96 14.44
CA THR A 93 -4.06 2.00 15.27
C THR A 93 -4.00 0.84 16.27
N ASN A 94 -5.14 0.44 16.85
CA ASN A 94 -5.19 -0.67 17.79
C ASN A 94 -4.93 -2.02 17.12
N GLU A 95 -5.50 -2.24 15.92
CA GLU A 95 -5.25 -3.44 15.15
C GLU A 95 -3.79 -3.49 14.69
N PHE A 96 -3.21 -2.36 14.27
CA PHE A 96 -1.79 -2.27 13.93
C PHE A 96 -0.88 -2.74 15.06
N PHE A 97 -1.08 -2.25 16.28
CA PHE A 97 -0.27 -2.72 17.42
C PHE A 97 -0.58 -4.16 17.81
N THR A 98 -1.78 -4.66 17.53
CA THR A 98 -2.14 -6.06 17.78
C THR A 98 -1.39 -6.98 16.80
N GLU A 99 -1.37 -6.63 15.52
CA GLU A 99 -0.63 -7.36 14.48
C GLU A 99 0.88 -7.27 14.70
N LEU A 100 1.41 -6.09 15.01
CA LEU A 100 2.85 -5.90 15.24
C LEU A 100 3.39 -6.74 16.40
N LYS A 101 2.55 -7.04 17.40
CA LYS A 101 2.89 -7.86 18.58
C LYS A 101 2.55 -9.34 18.42
N SER A 102 1.86 -9.73 17.34
CA SER A 102 1.40 -11.11 17.17
C SER A 102 2.56 -12.07 16.89
N GLN A 103 3.66 -11.55 16.35
CA GLN A 103 4.86 -12.28 15.96
C GLN A 103 6.09 -11.38 15.92
N ASN A 104 7.25 -11.95 15.59
CA ASN A 104 8.45 -11.17 15.35
C ASN A 104 8.23 -10.16 14.23
N SER A 105 8.84 -8.99 14.36
CA SER A 105 8.73 -7.92 13.38
C SER A 105 10.08 -7.30 13.08
N TYR A 106 10.18 -6.74 11.89
CA TYR A 106 11.36 -6.07 11.37
C TYR A 106 10.98 -4.63 11.05
N MET A 107 11.62 -3.68 11.72
CA MET A 107 11.44 -2.25 11.48
C MET A 107 12.53 -1.78 10.51
N PHE A 108 12.12 -1.14 9.42
CA PHE A 108 12.98 -0.56 8.40
C PHE A 108 12.87 0.95 8.44
N SER A 109 13.87 1.61 9.01
CA SER A 109 13.90 3.06 9.24
C SER A 109 14.91 3.75 8.35
N PHE A 110 14.44 4.71 7.55
CA PHE A 110 15.23 5.42 6.56
C PHE A 110 15.55 6.84 7.03
N PHE A 111 16.81 7.22 6.98
CA PHE A 111 17.33 8.50 7.47
C PHE A 111 17.99 9.29 6.34
N LYS A 112 17.77 10.61 6.35
CA LYS A 112 18.40 11.57 5.42
C LYS A 112 19.87 11.83 5.70
N THR A 113 20.42 11.24 6.76
CA THR A 113 21.81 11.42 7.17
C THR A 113 22.44 10.08 7.50
N GLU A 114 23.74 9.93 7.23
CA GLU A 114 24.53 8.75 7.64
C GLU A 114 24.71 8.61 9.17
N GLN A 115 24.17 9.52 9.97
CA GLN A 115 24.21 9.42 11.43
C GLN A 115 22.81 9.20 11.97
N PHE A 116 22.68 8.27 12.92
CA PHE A 116 21.45 8.11 13.67
C PHE A 116 21.23 9.36 14.54
N THR A 117 20.23 10.15 14.17
CA THR A 117 19.83 11.34 14.94
C THR A 117 18.59 11.04 15.76
N SER A 118 18.56 11.48 17.02
CA SER A 118 17.32 11.51 17.80
C SER A 118 16.36 12.54 17.20
N GLY A 119 15.37 12.06 16.45
CA GLY A 119 14.42 12.89 15.72
C GLY A 119 13.32 12.05 15.09
N VAL A 120 12.40 12.71 14.39
CA VAL A 120 11.38 12.01 13.59
C VAL A 120 12.09 11.34 12.41
N THR A 121 11.98 10.01 12.31
CA THR A 121 12.50 9.27 11.16
C THR A 121 11.74 9.72 9.91
N PRO A 122 12.44 10.09 8.81
CA PRO A 122 11.79 10.52 7.58
C PRO A 122 10.80 9.49 7.01
N TYR A 123 11.10 8.20 7.13
CA TYR A 123 10.22 7.13 6.66
C TYR A 123 10.50 5.82 7.39
N THR A 124 9.43 5.11 7.76
CA THR A 124 9.53 3.78 8.38
C THR A 124 8.42 2.88 7.86
N PHE A 125 8.77 1.62 7.60
CA PHE A 125 7.78 0.55 7.47
C PHE A 125 8.20 -0.66 8.30
N TYR A 126 7.26 -1.58 8.47
CA TYR A 126 7.44 -2.81 9.24
C TYR A 126 7.13 -4.01 8.34
N ILE A 127 7.85 -5.11 8.55
CA ILE A 127 7.52 -6.41 7.97
C ILE A 127 7.41 -7.42 9.12
N LEU A 128 6.32 -8.17 9.17
CA LEU A 128 6.19 -9.28 10.11
C LEU A 128 6.91 -10.53 9.58
N GLU A 129 7.22 -11.48 10.47
CA GLU A 129 7.96 -12.71 10.11
C GLU A 129 7.32 -13.50 8.94
N ASP A 130 5.99 -13.44 8.80
CA ASP A 130 5.25 -14.10 7.71
C ASP A 130 5.26 -13.35 6.37
N GLY A 131 5.87 -12.16 6.30
CA GLY A 131 5.89 -11.31 5.11
C GLY A 131 4.72 -10.32 5.02
N THR A 132 3.98 -10.08 6.10
CA THR A 132 2.97 -9.01 6.13
C THR A 132 3.64 -7.65 6.26
N PHE A 133 3.32 -6.72 5.34
CA PHE A 133 3.91 -5.37 5.33
C PHE A 133 2.97 -4.37 5.99
N MET A 134 3.52 -3.46 6.78
CA MET A 134 2.75 -2.45 7.51
C MET A 134 3.44 -1.09 7.41
N PHE A 135 2.65 -0.04 7.12
CA PHE A 135 3.18 1.30 6.83
C PHE A 135 2.55 2.35 7.73
N THR A 136 3.34 3.33 8.17
CA THR A 136 2.90 4.43 9.03
C THR A 136 3.06 5.81 8.37
N TYR A 137 3.52 5.85 7.12
CA TYR A 137 3.81 7.05 6.35
C TYR A 137 3.06 7.06 5.01
N ASP A 138 2.62 8.24 4.58
CA ASP A 138 2.09 8.52 3.23
C ASP A 138 3.23 8.72 2.21
N GLY A 139 4.40 9.04 2.71
CA GLY A 139 5.58 9.40 1.95
C GLY A 139 6.66 9.96 2.86
N VAL A 140 7.75 10.45 2.28
CA VAL A 140 8.88 10.99 3.02
C VAL A 140 8.44 12.19 3.87
N ASP A 141 8.78 12.13 5.16
CA ASP A 141 8.40 13.09 6.21
C ASP A 141 6.89 13.27 6.44
N SER A 142 6.06 12.35 5.94
CA SER A 142 4.59 12.45 6.03
C SER A 142 3.99 11.28 6.80
N LEU A 143 3.76 11.46 8.10
CA LEU A 143 3.09 10.47 8.95
C LEU A 143 1.59 10.40 8.64
N ARG A 144 1.05 9.18 8.58
CA ARG A 144 -0.39 8.95 8.44
C ARG A 144 -1.11 9.02 9.78
N GLU A 145 -2.37 9.46 9.74
CA GLU A 145 -3.27 9.33 10.89
C GLU A 145 -3.62 7.85 11.15
N LYS A 146 -3.80 7.07 10.08
CA LYS A 146 -4.09 5.64 10.14
C LYS A 146 -3.00 4.84 9.42
N PRO A 147 -2.45 3.80 10.06
CA PRO A 147 -1.51 2.92 9.41
C PRO A 147 -2.17 2.08 8.33
N LEU A 148 -1.33 1.49 7.50
CA LEU A 148 -1.69 0.61 6.40
C LEU A 148 -1.12 -0.78 6.64
N ILE A 149 -1.74 -1.77 6.02
CA ILE A 149 -1.30 -3.16 6.00
C ILE A 149 -1.46 -3.74 4.60
N SER A 150 -0.55 -4.60 4.16
CA SER A 150 -0.69 -5.32 2.91
C SER A 150 -1.94 -6.21 2.91
N LEU A 151 -2.54 -6.39 1.74
CA LEU A 151 -3.70 -7.28 1.60
C LEU A 151 -3.32 -8.76 1.79
N GLU A 152 -2.12 -9.11 1.34
CA GLU A 152 -1.54 -10.45 1.43
C GLU A 152 -0.16 -10.39 2.07
N SER A 153 0.24 -11.48 2.73
CA SER A 153 1.61 -11.67 3.21
C SER A 153 2.47 -12.19 2.06
N ASP A 154 3.63 -11.58 1.85
CA ASP A 154 4.57 -11.95 0.79
C ASP A 154 5.93 -12.32 1.40
N LYS A 155 6.03 -13.57 1.84
CA LYS A 155 7.23 -14.11 2.48
C LYS A 155 8.43 -14.16 1.53
N ASP A 156 8.18 -14.41 0.25
CA ASP A 156 9.22 -14.48 -0.78
C ASP A 156 9.83 -13.09 -1.03
N LEU A 157 8.99 -12.04 -1.09
CA LEU A 157 9.46 -10.66 -1.16
C LEU A 157 10.25 -10.28 0.09
N PHE A 158 9.79 -10.67 1.27
CA PHE A 158 10.53 -10.40 2.51
C PHE A 158 11.90 -11.10 2.52
N ASP A 159 11.96 -12.37 2.09
CA ASP A 159 13.23 -13.10 1.99
C ASP A 159 14.16 -12.47 0.95
N LYS A 160 13.64 -11.98 -0.17
CA LYS A 160 14.39 -11.21 -1.15
C LYS A 160 14.97 -9.92 -0.56
N ILE A 161 14.20 -9.18 0.23
CA ILE A 161 14.68 -7.96 0.92
C ILE A 161 15.81 -8.32 1.90
N LYS A 162 15.66 -9.41 2.67
CA LYS A 162 16.71 -9.86 3.59
C LYS A 162 17.99 -10.27 2.86
N GLU A 163 17.88 -11.02 1.76
CA GLU A 163 19.04 -11.41 0.94
C GLU A 163 19.76 -10.18 0.38
N HIS A 164 19.01 -9.26 -0.22
CA HIS A 164 19.51 -8.00 -0.78
C HIS A 164 20.28 -7.16 0.26
N LEU A 165 19.73 -7.06 1.47
CA LEU A 165 20.33 -6.34 2.58
C LEU A 165 21.34 -7.17 3.39
N GLU A 166 21.56 -8.43 3.01
CA GLU A 166 22.42 -9.40 3.69
C GLU A 166 22.08 -9.54 5.20
N ILE A 167 20.80 -9.58 5.53
CA ILE A 167 20.30 -9.75 6.91
C ILE A 167 20.24 -11.24 7.25
N ASP A 168 20.91 -11.66 8.31
CA ASP A 168 21.06 -13.07 8.71
C ASP A 168 20.58 -13.39 10.14
N PHE A 169 20.06 -12.39 10.87
CA PHE A 169 19.47 -12.53 12.20
C PHE A 169 17.96 -12.80 12.20
#